data_AF-A0A3N5AJV0-F1
#
_entry.id   AF-A0A3N5AJV0-F1
#
_cell.length_a   1.000
_cell.length_b   1.000
_cell.length_c   1.000
_cell.angle_alpha   90.00
_cell.angle_beta   90.00
_cell.angle_gamma   90.00
#
_symmetry.space_group_name_H-M   'P 1'
#
loop_
_entity.id
_entity.type
_entity.pdbx_description
1 polymer ?
#
loop_
_entity_poly.entity_id
_entity_poly.type
_entity_poly.pdbx_seq_one_letter_code
_entity_poly.pdbx_strand_id
1 'polypeptide(L)'
;MEIGAMVIAVVGVAGTLGGALLTQRGAERAKRREIELVRAHEEVRENLALRRACYTALNRDSRQFTTALNRHLHAMRERGIEDADREALDAAKAAHRDTYSEAQMIAPDSVLGPATAVNHALNLVYGQVKRLERDAPEEGETMETVSRAQQAIWDLLREMRAAMRADLGVSSG
;
A
#
# COMPACT_ATOMS: atom_id res chain seq x y z
N MET A 1 -39.86 -63.31 28.47
CA MET A 1 -40.08 -62.34 27.36
C MET A 1 -39.69 -60.90 27.73
N GLU A 2 -39.46 -60.56 29.00
CA GLU A 2 -39.17 -59.17 29.41
C GLU A 2 -37.74 -58.68 29.14
N ILE A 3 -36.74 -59.57 29.22
CA ILE A 3 -35.32 -59.20 29.00
C ILE A 3 -35.09 -58.74 27.56
N GLY A 4 -35.72 -59.37 26.57
CA GLY A 4 -35.56 -59.01 25.15
C GLY A 4 -36.13 -57.62 24.83
N ALA A 5 -37.28 -57.26 25.39
CA ALA A 5 -37.91 -55.96 25.19
C ALA A 5 -37.08 -54.81 25.81
N MET A 6 -36.53 -55.03 27.00
CA MET A 6 -35.65 -54.06 27.66
C MET A 6 -34.36 -53.81 26.87
N VAL A 7 -33.75 -54.86 26.33
CA VAL A 7 -32.54 -54.74 25.51
C VAL A 7 -32.81 -53.93 24.24
N ILE A 8 -33.93 -54.18 23.55
CA ILE A 8 -34.31 -53.45 22.34
C ILE A 8 -34.53 -51.95 22.64
N ALA A 9 -35.20 -51.62 23.75
CA ALA A 9 -35.44 -50.23 24.15
C ALA A 9 -34.13 -49.48 24.42
N VAL A 10 -33.18 -50.10 25.14
CA VAL A 10 -31.88 -49.48 25.43
C VAL A 10 -31.07 -49.26 24.16
N VAL A 11 -31.05 -50.23 23.24
CA VAL A 11 -30.35 -50.09 21.95
C VAL A 11 -30.96 -48.97 21.11
N GLY A 12 -32.28 -48.82 21.07
CA GLY A 12 -32.94 -47.74 20.33
C GLY A 12 -32.61 -46.35 20.87
N VAL A 13 -32.61 -46.17 22.19
CA VAL A 13 -32.25 -44.90 22.83
C VAL A 13 -30.76 -44.60 22.67
N ALA A 14 -29.89 -45.60 22.86
CA ALA A 14 -28.44 -45.45 22.66
C ALA A 14 -28.09 -45.11 21.20
N GLY A 15 -28.74 -45.75 20.22
CA GLY A 15 -28.57 -45.45 18.79
C GLY A 15 -29.02 -44.04 18.43
N THR A 16 -30.12 -43.57 19.00
CA THR A 16 -30.66 -42.22 18.75
C THR A 16 -29.76 -41.15 19.36
N LEU A 17 -29.33 -41.31 20.61
CA LEU A 17 -28.42 -40.38 21.29
C LEU A 17 -27.04 -40.36 20.63
N GLY A 18 -26.51 -41.53 20.26
CA GLY A 18 -25.24 -41.66 19.54
C GLY A 18 -25.29 -41.01 18.16
N GLY A 19 -26.36 -41.24 17.40
CA GLY A 19 -26.58 -40.60 16.10
C GLY A 19 -26.72 -39.08 16.18
N ALA A 20 -27.45 -38.58 17.18
CA ALA A 20 -27.61 -37.14 17.43
C ALA A 20 -26.27 -36.47 17.77
N LEU A 21 -25.45 -37.08 18.65
CA LEU A 21 -24.13 -36.56 19.02
C LEU A 21 -23.15 -36.55 17.84
N LEU A 22 -23.15 -37.59 17.01
CA LEU A 22 -22.30 -37.65 15.80
C LEU A 22 -22.71 -36.58 14.78
N THR A 23 -24.01 -36.39 14.58
CA THR A 23 -24.56 -35.36 13.69
C THR A 23 -24.23 -33.96 14.20
N GLN A 24 -24.42 -33.71 15.50
CA GLN A 24 -24.11 -32.43 16.13
C GLN A 24 -22.62 -32.08 16.02
N ARG A 25 -21.72 -33.03 16.28
CA ARG A 25 -20.27 -32.81 16.11
C ARG A 25 -19.87 -32.59 14.64
N GLY A 26 -20.54 -33.28 13.72
CA GLY A 26 -20.36 -33.05 12.28
C GLY A 26 -20.79 -31.63 11.86
N ALA A 27 -21.96 -31.18 12.33
CA ALA A 27 -22.49 -29.86 12.07
C ALA A 27 -21.61 -28.75 12.67
N GLU A 28 -21.10 -28.94 13.90
CA GLU A 28 -20.16 -27.98 14.52
C GLU A 28 -18.85 -27.85 13.75
N ARG A 29 -18.29 -28.96 13.25
CA ARG A 29 -17.07 -28.93 12.41
C ARG A 29 -17.30 -28.26 11.07
N ALA A 30 -18.43 -28.54 10.41
CA ALA A 30 -18.81 -27.88 9.16
C ALA A 30 -18.97 -26.38 9.35
N LYS A 31 -19.68 -25.96 10.41
CA LYS A 31 -19.87 -24.54 10.75
C LYS A 31 -18.55 -23.83 11.06
N ARG A 32 -17.62 -24.48 11.76
CA ARG A 32 -16.28 -23.90 12.02
C ARG A 32 -15.50 -23.67 10.71
N ARG A 33 -15.51 -24.64 9.80
CA ARG A 33 -14.85 -24.50 8.48
C ARG A 33 -15.46 -23.38 7.66
N GLU A 34 -16.79 -23.25 7.67
CA GLU A 34 -17.48 -22.17 6.98
C GLU A 34 -17.06 -20.80 7.54
N ILE A 35 -17.03 -20.65 8.87
CA ILE A 35 -16.56 -19.43 9.53
C ILE A 35 -15.09 -19.13 9.17
N GLU A 36 -14.22 -20.13 9.15
CA GLU A 36 -12.81 -19.98 8.77
C GLU A 36 -12.66 -19.51 7.32
N LEU A 37 -13.42 -20.08 6.38
CA LEU A 37 -13.41 -19.68 4.97
C LEU A 37 -13.91 -18.24 4.79
N VAL A 38 -14.98 -17.86 5.48
CA VAL A 38 -15.51 -16.48 5.44
C VAL A 38 -14.47 -15.51 5.99
N ARG A 39 -13.85 -15.80 7.14
CA ARG A 39 -12.81 -14.95 7.72
C ARG A 39 -11.59 -14.81 6.82
N ALA A 40 -11.10 -15.90 6.24
CA ALA A 40 -9.98 -15.85 5.31
C ALA A 40 -10.30 -14.98 4.07
N HIS A 41 -11.53 -15.05 3.57
CA HIS A 41 -11.96 -14.20 2.46
C HIS A 41 -12.06 -12.72 2.85
N GLU A 42 -12.56 -12.44 4.06
CA GLU A 42 -12.61 -11.08 4.62
C GLU A 42 -11.20 -10.50 4.80
N GLU A 43 -10.27 -11.25 5.40
CA GLU A 43 -8.87 -10.84 5.58
C GLU A 43 -8.18 -10.50 4.24
N VAL A 44 -8.38 -11.33 3.22
CA VAL A 44 -7.83 -11.06 1.87
C VAL A 44 -8.41 -9.79 1.29
N ARG A 45 -9.74 -9.59 1.41
CA ARG A 45 -10.41 -8.39 0.91
C ARG A 45 -9.95 -7.13 1.64
N GLU A 46 -9.84 -7.18 2.97
CA GLU A 46 -9.36 -6.08 3.79
C GLU A 46 -7.90 -5.73 3.45
N ASN A 47 -7.03 -6.73 3.30
CA ASN A 47 -5.65 -6.52 2.90
C ASN A 47 -5.55 -5.84 1.52
N LEU A 48 -6.34 -6.29 0.54
CA LEU A 48 -6.38 -5.68 -0.79
C LEU A 48 -6.90 -4.23 -0.73
N ALA A 49 -7.93 -3.96 0.08
CA ALA A 49 -8.46 -2.61 0.26
C ALA A 49 -7.41 -1.68 0.90
N LEU A 50 -6.72 -2.16 1.94
CA LEU A 50 -5.64 -1.45 2.61
C LEU A 50 -4.50 -1.11 1.64
N ARG A 51 -4.02 -2.09 0.87
CA ARG A 51 -2.99 -1.87 -0.17
C ARG A 51 -3.45 -0.86 -1.21
N ARG A 52 -4.69 -0.97 -1.69
CA ARG A 52 -5.22 -0.04 -2.71
C ARG A 52 -5.28 1.39 -2.18
N ALA A 53 -5.71 1.60 -0.94
CA ALA A 53 -5.73 2.92 -0.30
C ALA A 53 -4.31 3.48 -0.17
N CYS A 54 -3.39 2.69 0.39
CA CYS A 54 -1.98 3.03 0.55
C CYS A 54 -1.33 3.42 -0.80
N TYR A 55 -1.49 2.60 -1.84
CA TYR A 55 -0.89 2.88 -3.15
C TYR A 55 -1.49 4.11 -3.82
N THR A 56 -2.79 4.36 -3.63
CA THR A 56 -3.45 5.57 -4.14
C THR A 56 -2.89 6.82 -3.48
N ALA A 57 -2.72 6.78 -2.16
CA ALA A 57 -2.15 7.88 -1.39
C ALA A 57 -0.69 8.15 -1.78
N LEU A 58 0.16 7.11 -1.78
CA LEU A 58 1.56 7.22 -2.17
C LEU A 58 1.71 7.75 -3.60
N ASN A 59 0.96 7.18 -4.58
CA ASN A 59 1.06 7.64 -5.97
C ASN A 59 0.67 9.12 -6.12
N ARG A 60 -0.41 9.54 -5.45
CA ARG A 60 -0.88 10.92 -5.44
C ARG A 60 0.20 11.85 -4.86
N ASP A 61 0.72 11.53 -3.68
CA ASP A 61 1.63 12.43 -2.96
C ASP A 61 3.02 12.49 -3.61
N SER A 62 3.53 11.39 -4.18
CA SER A 62 4.76 11.43 -4.99
C SER A 62 4.62 12.31 -6.24
N ARG A 63 3.45 12.29 -6.91
CA ARG A 63 3.18 13.17 -8.07
C ARG A 63 3.01 14.62 -7.65
N GLN A 64 2.36 14.87 -6.52
CA GLN A 64 2.23 16.22 -5.96
C GLN A 64 3.60 16.79 -5.60
N PHE A 65 4.47 16.00 -4.97
CA PHE A 65 5.84 16.43 -4.66
C PHE A 65 6.66 16.70 -5.93
N THR A 66 6.57 15.83 -6.93
CA THR A 66 7.21 16.05 -8.25
C THR A 66 6.72 17.36 -8.91
N THR A 67 5.42 17.64 -8.82
CA THR A 67 4.81 18.85 -9.37
C THR A 67 5.25 20.09 -8.59
N ALA A 68 5.33 20.00 -7.26
CA ALA A 68 5.81 21.10 -6.42
C ALA A 68 7.28 21.43 -6.72
N LEU A 69 8.14 20.41 -6.90
CA LEU A 69 9.53 20.62 -7.34
C LEU A 69 9.61 21.36 -8.68
N ASN A 70 8.81 20.95 -9.67
CA ASN A 70 8.77 21.60 -10.98
C ASN A 70 8.33 23.08 -10.88
N ARG A 71 7.26 23.35 -10.11
CA ARG A 71 6.78 24.72 -9.87
C ARG A 71 7.82 25.58 -9.16
N HIS A 72 8.51 25.02 -8.17
CA HIS A 72 9.56 25.73 -7.42
C HIS A 72 10.74 26.10 -8.33
N LEU A 73 11.21 25.17 -9.16
CA LEU A 73 12.25 25.41 -10.16
C LEU A 73 11.84 26.49 -11.18
N HIS A 74 10.56 26.52 -11.56
CA HIS A 74 10.02 27.55 -12.45
C HIS A 74 9.97 28.93 -11.78
N ALA A 75 9.56 29.00 -10.51
CA ALA A 75 9.54 30.24 -9.73
C ALA A 75 10.96 30.82 -9.59
N MET A 76 11.94 29.96 -9.28
CA MET A 76 13.36 30.32 -9.22
C MET A 76 13.88 30.96 -10.52
N ARG A 77 13.35 30.55 -11.67
CA ARG A 77 13.83 31.01 -12.98
C ARG A 77 13.24 32.36 -13.41
N GLU A 78 11.97 32.61 -13.09
CA GLU A 78 11.23 33.72 -13.72
C GLU A 78 10.89 34.89 -12.80
N ARG A 79 10.43 34.61 -11.57
CA ARG A 79 9.83 35.63 -10.70
C ARG A 79 10.45 35.71 -9.31
N GLY A 80 11.36 34.80 -8.98
CA GLY A 80 11.84 34.60 -7.62
C GLY A 80 10.91 33.68 -6.82
N ILE A 81 11.42 33.19 -5.68
CA ILE A 81 10.68 32.28 -4.80
C ILE A 81 9.94 33.09 -3.74
N GLU A 82 8.63 32.90 -3.64
CA GLU A 82 7.82 33.44 -2.54
C GLU A 82 7.70 32.42 -1.39
N ASP A 83 7.34 32.89 -0.20
CA ASP A 83 7.16 32.00 0.97
C ASP A 83 6.09 30.93 0.72
N ALA A 84 5.02 31.28 0.00
CA ALA A 84 3.99 30.32 -0.40
C ALA A 84 4.54 29.19 -1.29
N ASP A 85 5.54 29.45 -2.13
CA ASP A 85 6.18 28.42 -2.96
C ASP A 85 7.00 27.45 -2.09
N ARG A 86 7.73 28.00 -1.10
CA ARG A 86 8.52 27.22 -0.14
C ARG A 86 7.61 26.32 0.70
N GLU A 87 6.55 26.89 1.25
CA GLU A 87 5.56 26.17 2.05
C GLU A 87 4.88 25.06 1.24
N ALA A 88 4.48 25.34 -0.01
CA ALA A 88 3.87 24.34 -0.87
C ALA A 88 4.82 23.16 -1.17
N LEU A 89 6.11 23.45 -1.40
CA LEU A 89 7.11 22.41 -1.62
C LEU A 89 7.36 21.57 -0.36
N ASP A 90 7.53 22.21 0.78
CA ASP A 90 7.79 21.52 2.06
C ASP A 90 6.57 20.72 2.54
N ALA A 91 5.35 21.22 2.31
CA ALA A 91 4.11 20.48 2.58
C ALA A 91 3.98 19.24 1.70
N ALA A 92 4.28 19.35 0.39
CA ALA A 92 4.24 18.20 -0.51
C ALA A 92 5.29 17.14 -0.14
N LYS A 93 6.49 17.56 0.30
CA LYS A 93 7.52 16.67 0.83
C LYS A 93 7.04 15.94 2.09
N ALA A 94 6.41 16.66 3.02
CA ALA A 94 5.89 16.07 4.26
C ALA A 94 4.80 15.03 3.96
N ALA A 95 3.82 15.35 3.10
CA ALA A 95 2.77 14.42 2.70
C ALA A 95 3.33 13.14 2.03
N HIS A 96 4.32 13.28 1.14
CA HIS A 96 5.01 12.14 0.53
C HIS A 96 5.76 11.30 1.58
N ARG A 97 6.47 11.93 2.52
CA ARG A 97 7.18 11.20 3.60
C ARG A 97 6.21 10.35 4.43
N ASP A 98 5.07 10.92 4.78
CA ASP A 98 4.09 10.25 5.64
C ASP A 98 3.47 9.05 4.92
N THR A 99 3.04 9.21 3.66
CA THR A 99 2.51 8.10 2.85
C THR A 99 3.57 7.06 2.46
N TYR A 100 4.82 7.45 2.27
CA TYR A 100 5.92 6.51 2.05
C TYR A 100 6.20 5.67 3.30
N SER A 101 6.16 6.26 4.49
CA SER A 101 6.33 5.54 5.76
C SER A 101 5.21 4.53 5.99
N GLU A 102 3.96 4.89 5.65
CA GLU A 102 2.85 3.95 5.66
C GLU A 102 3.05 2.81 4.65
N ALA A 103 3.52 3.11 3.44
CA ALA A 103 3.80 2.11 2.42
C ALA A 103 4.88 1.11 2.85
N GLN A 104 5.90 1.53 3.62
CA GLN A 104 6.91 0.62 4.18
C GLN A 104 6.32 -0.47 5.09
N MET A 105 5.16 -0.22 5.68
CA MET A 105 4.49 -1.18 6.57
C MET A 105 3.52 -2.11 5.84
N ILE A 106 3.05 -1.71 4.64
CA ILE A 106 1.92 -2.36 3.94
C ILE A 106 2.35 -3.01 2.63
N ALA A 107 3.21 -2.33 1.87
CA ALA A 107 3.58 -2.73 0.53
C ALA A 107 4.57 -3.91 0.56
N PRO A 108 4.46 -4.88 -0.37
CA PRO A 108 5.46 -5.92 -0.53
C PRO A 108 6.71 -5.39 -1.21
N ASP A 109 7.80 -6.16 -1.13
CA ASP A 109 9.11 -5.80 -1.70
C ASP A 109 9.07 -5.47 -3.20
N SER A 110 8.20 -6.13 -3.96
CA SER A 110 8.01 -5.88 -5.40
C SER A 110 7.53 -4.45 -5.70
N VAL A 111 6.83 -3.81 -4.76
CA VAL A 111 6.38 -2.42 -4.84
C VAL A 111 7.36 -1.49 -4.12
N LEU A 112 7.94 -1.94 -3.00
CA LEU A 112 8.87 -1.12 -2.23
C LEU A 112 10.15 -0.77 -2.99
N GLY A 113 10.70 -1.67 -3.80
CA GLY A 113 11.89 -1.36 -4.61
C GLY A 113 11.71 -0.10 -5.49
N PRO A 114 10.72 -0.08 -6.39
CA PRO A 114 10.38 1.12 -7.17
C PRO A 114 10.00 2.34 -6.32
N ALA A 115 9.27 2.14 -5.21
CA ALA A 115 8.90 3.24 -4.32
C ALA A 115 10.13 3.88 -3.64
N THR A 116 11.11 3.08 -3.24
CA THR A 116 12.39 3.57 -2.69
C THR A 116 13.17 4.36 -3.73
N ALA A 117 13.19 3.92 -5.00
CA ALA A 117 13.83 4.66 -6.08
C ALA A 117 13.19 6.05 -6.29
N VAL A 118 11.86 6.11 -6.32
CA VAL A 118 11.12 7.38 -6.36
C VAL A 118 11.44 8.26 -5.15
N ASN A 119 11.40 7.70 -3.93
CA ASN A 119 11.69 8.44 -2.71
C ASN A 119 13.11 9.01 -2.70
N HIS A 120 14.10 8.23 -3.13
CA HIS A 120 15.48 8.70 -3.23
C HIS A 120 15.61 9.83 -4.26
N ALA A 121 15.06 9.66 -5.45
CA ALA A 121 15.16 10.67 -6.51
C ALA A 121 14.50 11.99 -6.08
N LEU A 122 13.31 11.93 -5.47
CA LEU A 122 12.60 13.10 -4.93
C LEU A 122 13.42 13.83 -3.87
N ASN A 123 13.99 13.12 -2.91
CA ASN A 123 14.78 13.74 -1.84
C ASN A 123 16.10 14.32 -2.37
N LEU A 124 16.72 13.67 -3.36
CA LEU A 124 17.93 14.17 -4.01
C LEU A 124 17.65 15.48 -4.75
N VAL A 125 16.62 15.52 -5.61
CA VAL A 125 16.23 16.74 -6.34
C VAL A 125 15.79 17.84 -5.37
N TYR A 126 15.07 17.51 -4.30
CA TYR A 126 14.76 18.49 -3.25
C TYR A 126 16.02 19.08 -2.62
N GLY A 127 17.00 18.26 -2.26
CA GLY A 127 18.27 18.73 -1.70
C GLY A 127 18.99 19.69 -2.64
N GLN A 128 19.05 19.35 -3.92
CA GLN A 128 19.61 20.19 -4.99
C GLN A 128 18.88 21.53 -5.10
N VAL A 129 17.54 21.51 -5.13
CA VAL A 129 16.72 22.74 -5.16
C VAL A 129 17.04 23.63 -3.97
N LYS A 130 17.08 23.08 -2.75
CA LYS A 130 17.35 23.87 -1.54
C LYS A 130 18.78 24.42 -1.50
N ARG A 131 19.76 23.76 -2.11
CA ARG A 131 21.13 24.26 -2.24
C ARG A 131 21.23 25.39 -3.27
N LEU A 132 20.62 25.22 -4.44
CA LEU A 132 20.52 26.29 -5.45
C LEU A 132 19.81 27.53 -4.89
N GLU A 133 18.74 27.35 -4.12
CA GLU A 133 18.00 28.43 -3.45
C GLU A 133 18.86 29.22 -2.45
N ARG A 134 19.90 28.61 -1.87
CA ARG A 134 20.83 29.22 -0.93
C ARG A 134 22.12 29.72 -1.58
N ASP A 135 22.19 29.70 -2.92
CA ASP A 135 23.37 30.02 -3.71
C ASP A 135 24.62 29.21 -3.28
N ALA A 136 24.40 27.95 -2.90
CA ALA A 136 25.44 27.02 -2.46
C ALA A 136 25.31 25.64 -3.15
N PRO A 137 25.33 25.58 -4.50
CA PRO A 137 25.29 24.32 -5.23
C PRO A 137 26.54 23.46 -5.01
N GLU A 138 26.37 22.14 -5.04
CA GLU A 138 27.52 21.22 -5.16
C GLU A 138 28.04 21.17 -6.61
N GLU A 139 29.20 20.55 -6.82
CA GLU A 139 29.81 20.43 -8.15
C GLU A 139 28.86 19.73 -9.14
N GLY A 140 28.63 20.38 -10.29
CA GLY A 140 27.71 19.89 -11.33
C GLY A 140 26.23 20.21 -11.09
N GLU A 141 25.87 20.84 -9.97
CA GLU A 141 24.50 21.26 -9.70
C GLU A 141 24.23 22.63 -10.34
N THR A 142 23.41 22.61 -11.38
CA THR A 142 22.94 23.81 -12.06
C THR A 142 21.43 23.72 -12.23
N MET A 143 20.79 24.86 -12.49
CA MET A 143 19.36 24.89 -12.78
C MET A 143 18.95 23.90 -13.90
N GLU A 144 19.82 23.71 -14.90
CA GLU A 144 19.61 22.78 -15.99
C GLU A 144 19.74 21.32 -15.56
N THR A 145 20.81 20.97 -14.83
CA THR A 145 21.03 19.57 -14.38
C THR A 145 19.93 19.13 -13.42
N VAL A 146 19.50 20.00 -12.51
CA VAL A 146 18.41 19.74 -11.56
C VAL A 146 17.06 19.64 -12.28
N SER A 147 16.79 20.48 -13.28
CA SER A 147 15.57 20.36 -14.10
C SER A 147 15.51 19.03 -14.85
N ARG A 148 16.65 18.55 -15.40
CA ARG A 148 16.72 17.21 -16.03
C ARG A 148 16.49 16.09 -15.03
N ALA A 149 17.11 16.15 -13.86
CA ALA A 149 16.91 15.17 -12.80
C ALA A 149 15.44 15.14 -12.34
N GLN A 150 14.81 16.30 -12.21
CA GLN A 150 13.40 16.42 -11.88
C GLN A 150 12.50 15.76 -12.94
N GLN A 151 12.80 15.98 -14.22
CA GLN A 151 12.05 15.36 -15.32
C GLN A 151 12.19 13.83 -15.33
N ALA A 152 13.36 13.29 -14.99
CA ALA A 152 13.60 11.85 -14.93
C ALA A 152 12.76 11.12 -13.86
N ILE A 153 12.27 11.83 -12.82
CA ILE A 153 11.39 11.25 -11.80
C ILE A 153 10.08 10.71 -12.40
N TRP A 154 9.59 11.30 -13.49
CA TRP A 154 8.37 10.82 -14.15
C TRP A 154 8.47 9.38 -14.66
N ASP A 155 9.66 8.90 -14.97
CA ASP A 155 9.91 7.54 -15.43
C ASP A 155 9.82 6.57 -14.25
N LEU A 156 10.48 6.92 -13.14
CA LEU A 156 10.40 6.18 -11.88
C LEU A 156 8.96 6.11 -11.34
N LEU A 157 8.18 7.20 -11.46
CA LEU A 157 6.77 7.20 -11.09
C LEU A 157 5.93 6.25 -11.94
N ARG A 158 6.28 6.06 -13.22
CA ARG A 158 5.59 5.09 -14.08
C ARG A 158 5.92 3.66 -13.65
N GLU A 159 7.17 3.37 -13.33
CA GLU A 159 7.61 2.06 -12.84
C GLU A 159 6.95 1.72 -11.50
N MET A 160 6.97 2.63 -10.53
CA MET A 160 6.30 2.46 -9.25
C MET A 160 4.81 2.19 -9.42
N ARG A 161 4.12 2.95 -10.27
CA ARG A 161 2.69 2.73 -10.55
C ARG A 161 2.45 1.38 -11.23
N ALA A 162 3.34 0.94 -12.12
CA ALA A 162 3.22 -0.35 -12.78
C ALA A 162 3.34 -1.49 -11.76
N ALA A 163 4.31 -1.43 -10.85
CA ALA A 163 4.46 -2.39 -9.76
C ALA A 163 3.24 -2.43 -8.85
N MET A 164 2.72 -1.27 -8.42
CA MET A 164 1.48 -1.20 -7.63
C MET A 164 0.29 -1.84 -8.34
N ARG A 165 0.15 -1.62 -9.66
CA ARG A 165 -0.95 -2.21 -10.45
C ARG A 165 -0.79 -3.71 -10.60
N ALA A 166 0.43 -4.21 -10.74
CA ALA A 166 0.71 -5.64 -10.79
C ALA A 166 0.38 -6.32 -9.47
N ASP A 167 0.77 -5.73 -8.34
CA ASP A 167 0.43 -6.24 -7.03
C ASP A 167 -1.08 -6.27 -6.76
N LEU A 168 -1.82 -5.26 -7.25
CA LEU A 168 -3.28 -5.23 -7.16
C LEU A 168 -3.99 -6.13 -8.18
N GLY A 169 -3.26 -6.85 -9.05
CA GLY A 169 -3.83 -7.69 -10.11
C GLY A 169 -4.54 -6.91 -11.23
N VAL A 170 -4.19 -5.64 -11.43
CA VAL A 170 -4.82 -4.73 -12.42
C VAL A 170 -4.06 -4.71 -13.77
N SER A 171 -2.79 -5.13 -13.81
CA SER A 171 -2.08 -5.35 -15.07
C SER A 171 -2.42 -6.73 -15.64
N SER A 172 -3.30 -6.73 -16.63
CA SER A 172 -3.42 -7.80 -17.62
C SER A 172 -2.26 -7.68 -18.62
N GLY A 173 -1.55 -8.77 -18.92
CA GLY A 173 -0.80 -8.96 -20.19
C GLY A 173 0.32 -7.98 -20.50
#